data_AF-A0A4R5U4W9-F1
#
_entry.id   AF-A0A4R5U4W9-F1
#
_cell.length_a   1.000
_cell.length_b   1.000
_cell.length_c   1.000
_cell.angle_alpha   90.00
_cell.angle_beta   90.00
_cell.angle_gamma   90.00
#
_symmetry.space_group_name_H-M   'P 1'
#
loop_
_entity.id
_entity.type
_entity.pdbx_description
1 polymer ?
#
loop_
_entity_poly.entity_id
_entity_poly.type
_entity_poly.pdbx_seq_one_letter_code
_entity_poly.pdbx_strand_id
1 'polypeptide(L)' 'MATTKNIRPRGRPRRFDPDQGIAVAQRLFHARGYDAVSVADLTDALGINPPSLYSAYGSKA' A
#
# COMPACT_ATOMS: atom_id res chain seq x y z
N MET A 1 -3.03 -24.96 -7.28
CA MET A 1 -3.85 -23.82 -7.74
C MET A 1 -3.99 -22.84 -6.58
N ALA A 2 -3.60 -21.58 -6.79
CA ALA A 2 -3.27 -20.61 -5.73
C ALA A 2 -4.46 -20.26 -4.81
N THR A 3 -4.22 -20.31 -3.50
CA THR A 3 -5.20 -20.02 -2.44
C THR A 3 -5.19 -18.53 -2.11
N THR A 4 -6.05 -17.73 -2.72
CA THR A 4 -6.23 -16.33 -2.30
C THR A 4 -7.22 -16.27 -1.14
N LYS A 5 -6.67 -16.14 0.06
CA LYS A 5 -7.37 -16.07 1.35
C LYS A 5 -8.15 -14.74 1.43
N ASN A 6 -9.47 -14.80 1.29
CA ASN A 6 -10.38 -13.66 1.49
C ASN A 6 -10.46 -13.32 2.99
N ILE A 7 -9.62 -12.40 3.46
CA ILE A 7 -9.61 -11.92 4.84
C ILE A 7 -10.48 -10.65 4.90
N ARG A 8 -11.79 -10.81 5.10
CA ARG A 8 -12.63 -9.69 5.56
C ARG A 8 -12.13 -9.23 6.93
N PRO A 9 -11.69 -7.97 7.13
CA PRO A 9 -11.28 -7.52 8.45
C PRO A 9 -12.50 -7.10 9.27
N ARG A 10 -12.68 -7.78 10.40
CA ARG A 10 -13.54 -7.36 11.50
C ARG A 10 -12.86 -6.21 12.24
N GLY A 11 -13.62 -5.13 12.50
CA GLY A 11 -13.31 -4.16 13.57
C GLY A 11 -12.58 -2.89 13.12
N ARG A 12 -13.28 -1.75 13.27
CA ARG A 12 -12.91 -0.33 13.16
C ARG A 12 -12.08 0.03 11.91
N PRO A 13 -12.56 0.90 11.00
CA PRO A 13 -11.87 1.17 9.74
C PRO A 13 -10.43 1.55 10.05
N ARG A 14 -9.50 0.66 9.72
CA ARG A 14 -8.08 0.96 9.78
C ARG A 14 -7.95 2.23 8.96
N ARG A 15 -7.31 3.27 9.50
CA ARG A 15 -7.07 4.55 8.81
C ARG A 15 -6.37 4.38 7.44
N PHE A 16 -5.95 3.17 7.11
CA PHE A 16 -5.33 2.78 5.87
C PHE A 16 -5.92 1.48 5.34
N ASP A 17 -6.40 1.50 4.10
CA ASP A 17 -6.79 0.32 3.33
C ASP A 17 -5.64 -0.06 2.39
N PRO A 18 -4.94 -1.18 2.65
CA PRO A 18 -3.81 -1.59 1.83
C PRO A 18 -4.20 -1.91 0.38
N ASP A 19 -5.43 -2.36 0.11
CA ASP A 19 -5.90 -2.65 -1.25
C ASP A 19 -6.06 -1.34 -2.05
N GLN A 20 -6.62 -0.30 -1.43
CA GLN A 20 -6.65 1.04 -2.02
C GLN A 20 -5.25 1.57 -2.27
N GLY A 21 -4.32 1.30 -1.35
CA GLY A 21 -2.97 1.79 -1.51
C GLY A 21 -2.20 1.18 -2.68
N ILE A 22 -2.49 -0.09 -3.03
CA ILE A 22 -1.92 -0.72 -4.23
C ILE A 22 -2.42 -0.03 -5.49
N ALA A 23 -3.73 0.27 -5.56
CA ALA A 23 -4.31 0.93 -6.74
C ALA A 23 -3.73 2.34 -6.95
N VAL A 24 -3.52 3.09 -5.86
CA VAL A 24 -2.87 4.41 -5.90
C VAL A 24 -1.41 4.28 -6.30
N ALA A 25 -0.66 3.35 -5.70
CA ALA A 25 0.74 3.08 -6.02
C ALA A 25 0.91 2.71 -7.51
N GLN A 26 0.08 1.80 -8.04
CA GLN A 26 0.11 1.41 -9.44
C GLN A 26 -0.12 2.61 -10.38
N ARG A 27 -1.10 3.48 -10.08
CA ARG A 27 -1.32 4.69 -10.87
C ARG A 27 -0.13 5.64 -10.81
N LEU A 28 0.46 5.81 -9.63
CA LEU A 28 1.62 6.67 -9.42
C LEU A 28 2.82 6.16 -10.23
N PHE A 29 3.10 4.85 -10.16
CA PHE A 29 4.14 4.19 -10.95
C PHE A 29 3.88 4.29 -12.46
N HIS A 30 2.64 4.13 -12.92
CA HIS A 30 2.32 4.29 -14.33
C HIS A 30 2.44 5.73 -14.83
N ALA A 31 2.11 6.72 -14.00
CA ALA A 31 2.14 8.12 -14.39
C ALA A 31 3.55 8.72 -14.37
N ARG A 32 4.39 8.32 -13.40
CA ARG A 32 5.73 8.90 -13.19
C ARG A 32 6.89 7.99 -13.58
N GLY A 33 6.65 6.69 -13.72
CA GLY A 33 7.70 5.68 -13.91
C GLY A 33 8.30 5.20 -12.59
N TYR A 34 8.94 4.02 -12.62
CA TYR A 34 9.48 3.38 -11.41
C TYR A 34 10.64 4.13 -10.76
N ASP A 35 11.50 4.80 -11.55
CA ASP A 35 12.66 5.55 -11.04
C ASP A 35 12.27 6.86 -10.33
N ALA A 36 11.11 7.43 -10.69
CA ALA A 36 10.68 8.73 -10.17
C ALA A 36 9.72 8.63 -8.97
N VAL A 37 9.39 7.42 -8.51
CA VAL A 37 8.47 7.19 -7.39
C VAL A 37 9.24 6.63 -6.20
N SER A 38 9.42 7.45 -5.18
CA SER A 38 10.06 7.03 -3.93
C SER A 38 9.04 6.51 -2.91
N VAL A 39 9.53 5.79 -1.89
CA VAL A 39 8.69 5.40 -0.74
C VAL A 39 8.06 6.63 -0.08
N ALA A 40 8.74 7.77 -0.06
CA ALA A 40 8.21 9.04 0.41
C ALA A 40 6.99 9.50 -0.40
N ASP A 41 7.07 9.48 -1.74
CA ASP A 41 5.95 9.84 -2.62
C ASP A 41 4.76 8.88 -2.45
N LEU A 42 5.04 7.58 -2.25
CA LEU A 42 4.00 6.61 -1.96
C LEU A 42 3.34 6.90 -0.62
N THR A 43 4.11 7.18 0.44
CA THR A 43 3.54 7.49 1.75
C THR A 43 2.72 8.78 1.73
N ASP A 44 3.17 9.78 0.97
CA ASP A 44 2.48 11.06 0.79
C ASP A 44 1.17 10.87 0.00
N ALA A 45 1.21 10.17 -1.14
CA ALA A 45 0.04 9.85 -1.96
C ALA A 45 -0.99 8.98 -1.21
N LEU A 46 -0.53 8.16 -0.28
CA LEU A 46 -1.36 7.27 0.54
C LEU A 46 -1.83 7.93 1.84
N GLY A 47 -1.30 9.11 2.20
CA GLY A 47 -1.62 9.81 3.45
C GLY A 47 -1.23 9.02 4.70
N ILE A 48 -0.20 8.18 4.61
CA ILE A 48 0.27 7.34 5.71
C ILE A 48 1.72 7.62 6.05
N ASN A 49 2.14 7.23 7.25
CA ASN A 49 3.54 7.29 7.62
C ASN A 49 4.32 6.09 7.02
N PRO A 50 5.61 6.24 6.67
CA PRO A 50 6.45 5.16 6.16
C PRO A 50 6.46 3.87 7.00
N PRO A 51 6.46 3.91 8.34
CA PRO A 51 6.38 2.70 9.17
C PRO A 51 5.07 1.93 8.97
N SER A 52 3.96 2.63 8.71
CA SER A 52 2.66 2.02 8.42
C SER A 52 2.67 1.36 7.04
N LEU A 53 3.39 1.94 6.07
CA LEU A 53 3.56 1.35 4.74
C LEU A 53 4.30 0.01 4.84
N TYR A 54 5.44 -0.03 5.53
CA TYR A 54 6.16 -1.29 5.76
C TYR A 54 5.35 -2.30 6.58
N SER A 55 4.57 -1.85 7.56
CA SER A 55 3.69 -2.74 8.34
C SER A 55 2.51 -3.29 7.53
N ALA A 56 2.02 -2.54 6.54
CA ALA A 56 0.87 -2.92 5.72
C ALA A 56 1.25 -3.83 4.55
N TYR A 57 2.42 -3.62 3.94
CA TYR A 57 2.91 -4.41 2.80
C TYR A 57 3.90 -5.51 3.18
N GLY A 58 4.21 -5.63 4.48
CA GLY A 58 5.15 -6.60 5.01
C GLY A 58 6.55 -6.03 4.99
N SER A 59 7.14 -5.86 6.17
CA SER A 59 8.59 -5.83 6.27
C SER A 59 9.10 -7.14 5.69
N LYS A 60 10.07 -7.07 4.78
CA LYS A 60 10.90 -8.22 4.43
C LYS A 60 11.53 -8.75 5.72
N ALA A 61 10.93 -9.77 6.31
CA ALA A 61 11.57 -10.64 7.28
C ALA A 61 12.37 -11.70 6.53
#